data_AF-A0A962PFN5-F1
#
_entry.id   AF-A0A962PFN5-F1
#
_cell.length_a   1.000
_cell.length_b   1.000
_cell.length_c   1.000
_cell.angle_alpha   90.00
_cell.angle_beta   90.00
_cell.angle_gamma   90.00
#
_symmetry.space_group_name_H-M   'P 1'
#
loop_
_entity.id
_entity.type
_entity.pdbx_description
1 polymer ?
#
loop_
_entity_poly.entity_id
_entity_poly.type
_entity_poly.pdbx_seq_one_letter_code
_entity_poly.pdbx_strand_id
1 'polypeptide(L)'
;MKFWLSLVNVPEVAQYLAIAKYAEEAGFHGITIADHLVMPTRIEESRYPYTPDGKMWWPDDTPWPDPWVTLAAMGAATTTLQLATNI
;
A
#
# COMPACT_ATOMS: atom_id res chain seq x y z
N MET A 1 -11.44 18.77 6.72
CA MET A 1 -10.30 18.22 5.96
C MET A 1 -10.45 16.71 5.91
N LYS A 2 -10.13 16.03 4.79
CA LYS A 2 -10.19 14.57 4.66
C LYS A 2 -8.78 14.00 4.77
N PHE A 3 -8.56 13.05 5.67
CA PHE A 3 -7.25 12.42 5.88
C PHE A 3 -7.26 10.99 5.36
N TRP A 4 -6.18 10.57 4.70
CA TRP A 4 -6.03 9.24 4.14
C TRP A 4 -4.80 8.56 4.72
N LEU A 5 -4.90 7.24 4.97
CA LEU A 5 -3.79 6.42 5.40
C LEU A 5 -3.25 5.62 4.20
N SER A 6 -1.97 5.75 3.88
CA SER A 6 -1.36 4.98 2.80
C SER A 6 -0.53 3.81 3.33
N LEU A 7 -0.69 2.63 2.73
CA LEU A 7 0.04 1.41 3.10
C LEU A 7 1.14 1.01 2.09
N VAL A 8 1.54 1.91 1.19
CA VAL A 8 2.52 1.65 0.10
C VAL A 8 3.88 1.09 0.57
N ASN A 9 4.21 1.16 1.87
CA ASN A 9 5.45 0.61 2.44
C ASN A 9 5.23 -0.11 3.78
N VAL A 10 4.07 -0.72 4.01
CA VAL A 10 3.80 -1.48 5.25
C VAL A 10 3.95 -2.98 4.96
N PRO A 11 5.09 -3.62 5.29
CA PRO A 11 5.33 -5.00 4.91
C PRO A 11 4.48 -6.02 5.69
N GLU A 12 3.88 -5.64 6.82
CA GLU A 12 3.06 -6.51 7.65
C GLU A 12 1.65 -6.74 7.07
N VAL A 13 1.56 -7.38 5.90
CA VAL A 13 0.28 -7.67 5.21
C VAL A 13 -0.72 -8.37 6.13
N ALA A 14 -0.26 -9.23 7.03
CA ALA A 14 -1.13 -9.92 8.00
C ALA A 14 -1.88 -8.95 8.96
N GLN A 15 -1.38 -7.73 9.14
CA GLN A 15 -1.97 -6.71 10.02
C GLN A 15 -2.94 -5.77 9.29
N TYR A 16 -3.04 -5.86 7.97
CA TYR A 16 -3.82 -4.93 7.14
C TYR A 16 -5.28 -4.77 7.56
N LEU A 17 -5.95 -5.85 7.96
CA LEU A 17 -7.34 -5.76 8.42
C LEU A 17 -7.46 -5.06 9.77
N ALA A 18 -6.50 -5.27 10.67
CA ALA A 18 -6.46 -4.56 11.95
C ALA A 18 -6.17 -3.07 11.72
N ILE A 19 -5.22 -2.75 10.85
CA ILE A 19 -4.90 -1.37 10.47
C ILE A 19 -6.11 -0.67 9.86
N ALA A 20 -6.86 -1.31 8.96
CA ALA A 20 -8.06 -0.74 8.37
C ALA A 20 -9.14 -0.41 9.43
N LYS A 21 -9.39 -1.33 10.37
CA LYS A 21 -10.31 -1.09 11.50
C LYS A 21 -9.85 0.07 12.37
N TYR A 22 -8.57 0.11 12.75
CA TYR A 22 -8.04 1.21 13.56
C TYR A 22 -8.04 2.54 12.80
N ALA A 23 -7.81 2.54 11.49
CA ALA A 23 -7.90 3.74 10.67
C ALA A 23 -9.34 4.29 10.66
N GLU A 24 -10.34 3.42 10.53
CA GLU A 24 -11.76 3.80 10.64
C GLU A 24 -12.08 4.36 12.04
N GLU A 25 -11.69 3.66 13.10
CA GLU A 25 -11.89 4.10 14.50
C GLU A 25 -11.22 5.45 14.80
N ALA A 26 -10.05 5.68 14.22
CA ALA A 26 -9.31 6.94 14.35
C ALA A 26 -9.88 8.09 13.50
N GLY A 27 -10.90 7.82 12.67
CA GLY A 27 -11.59 8.84 11.86
C GLY A 27 -10.89 9.19 10.55
N PHE A 28 -10.04 8.30 10.01
CA PHE A 28 -9.53 8.47 8.65
C PHE A 28 -10.68 8.41 7.64
N HIS A 29 -10.57 9.23 6.59
CA HIS A 29 -11.54 9.21 5.50
C HIS A 29 -11.41 7.94 4.67
N GLY A 30 -10.19 7.44 4.48
CA GLY A 30 -9.94 6.24 3.71
C GLY A 30 -8.53 5.70 3.85
N ILE A 31 -8.31 4.54 3.25
CA ILE A 31 -7.05 3.82 3.21
C ILE A 31 -6.67 3.49 1.78
N THR A 32 -5.37 3.47 1.48
CA THR A 32 -4.87 3.17 0.14
C THR A 32 -3.81 2.07 0.10
N ILE A 33 -3.87 1.28 -0.97
CA ILE A 33 -2.93 0.18 -1.27
C ILE A 33 -2.21 0.47 -2.59
N ALA A 34 -0.92 0.14 -2.66
CA ALA A 34 -0.15 0.23 -3.91
C ALA A 34 -0.66 -0.80 -4.93
N ASP A 35 -0.68 -0.44 -6.21
CA ASP A 35 -0.97 -1.37 -7.30
C ASP A 35 0.33 -1.74 -8.04
N HIS A 36 0.93 -2.86 -7.66
CA HIS A 36 2.14 -3.40 -8.28
C HIS A 36 1.93 -4.85 -8.71
N LEU A 37 1.84 -5.08 -10.02
CA LEU A 37 1.74 -6.41 -10.59
C LEU A 37 3.10 -7.13 -10.69
N VAL A 38 4.18 -6.37 -10.92
CA VAL A 38 5.53 -6.91 -11.12
C VAL A 38 6.53 -6.10 -10.31
N MET A 39 7.37 -6.82 -9.57
CA MET A 39 8.52 -6.26 -8.86
C MET A 39 9.81 -6.59 -9.62
N PRO A 40 10.47 -5.61 -10.25
CA PRO A 40 11.74 -5.84 -10.91
C PRO A 40 12.84 -6.10 -9.87
N THR A 41 13.44 -7.29 -9.90
CA THR A 41 14.54 -7.66 -8.97
C THR A 41 15.92 -7.29 -9.53
N ARG A 42 16.02 -6.96 -10.83
CA ARG A 42 17.24 -6.51 -11.49
C ARG A 42 16.92 -5.46 -12.54
N ILE A 43 17.53 -4.28 -12.40
CA ILE A 43 17.43 -3.17 -13.35
C ILE A 43 18.86 -2.72 -13.67
N GLU A 44 19.29 -2.86 -14.92
CA GLU A 44 20.68 -2.54 -15.32
C GLU A 44 20.82 -1.16 -15.96
N GLU A 45 19.88 -0.80 -16.83
CA GLU A 45 20.00 0.39 -17.68
C GLU A 45 19.20 1.59 -17.14
N SER A 46 18.06 1.34 -16.49
CA SER A 46 17.19 2.40 -15.97
C SER A 46 17.62 2.84 -14.57
N ARG A 47 17.61 4.16 -14.32
CA ARG A 47 17.94 4.76 -13.02
C ARG A 47 16.65 5.23 -12.33
N TYR A 48 16.47 4.84 -11.08
CA TYR A 48 15.34 5.29 -10.27
C TYR A 48 15.45 6.79 -9.99
N PRO A 49 14.43 7.60 -10.34
CA PRO A 49 14.56 9.07 -10.37
C PRO A 49 14.57 9.72 -8.98
N TYR A 50 14.17 9.00 -7.93
CA TYR A 50 13.96 9.56 -6.58
C TYR A 50 15.08 9.22 -5.58
N THR A 51 16.18 8.64 -6.03
CA THR A 51 17.34 8.28 -5.20
C THR A 51 18.64 8.77 -5.82
N PRO A 52 19.60 9.34 -5.06
CA PRO A 52 20.85 9.85 -5.62
C PRO A 52 21.70 8.82 -6.37
N ASP A 53 21.71 7.57 -5.90
CA ASP A 53 22.47 6.48 -6.53
C ASP A 53 21.74 5.83 -7.72
N GLY A 54 20.47 6.18 -7.93
CA GLY A 54 19.60 5.65 -8.98
C GLY A 54 19.05 4.26 -8.72
N LYS A 55 19.12 3.74 -7.48
CA LYS A 55 18.59 2.42 -7.12
C LYS A 55 17.20 2.54 -6.49
N MET A 56 16.34 1.54 -6.67
CA MET A 56 15.08 1.49 -5.92
C MET A 56 15.38 1.44 -4.41
N TRP A 57 14.62 2.20 -3.64
CA TRP A 57 14.79 2.37 -2.20
C TRP A 57 14.04 1.33 -1.36
N TRP A 58 13.05 0.65 -1.95
CA TRP A 58 12.31 -0.42 -1.29
C TRP A 58 13.00 -1.79 -1.51
N PRO A 59 12.90 -2.73 -0.54
CA PRO A 59 13.40 -4.09 -0.68
C PRO A 59 12.77 -4.87 -1.83
N ASP A 60 13.51 -5.82 -2.41
CA ASP A 60 13.02 -6.71 -3.47
C ASP A 60 12.01 -7.76 -2.98
N ASP A 61 12.01 -8.04 -1.67
CA ASP A 61 11.06 -8.89 -0.97
C ASP A 61 9.83 -8.13 -0.42
N THR A 62 9.68 -6.84 -0.77
CA THR A 62 8.50 -6.06 -0.39
C THR A 62 7.23 -6.76 -0.89
N PRO A 63 6.27 -7.06 0.01
CA PRO A 63 5.05 -7.74 -0.40
C PRO A 63 4.12 -6.76 -1.13
N TRP A 64 3.77 -7.10 -2.37
CA TRP A 64 2.78 -6.41 -3.18
C TRP A 64 1.54 -7.29 -3.34
N PRO A 65 0.65 -7.36 -2.33
CA PRO A 65 -0.56 -8.15 -2.45
C PRO A 65 -1.49 -7.53 -3.50
N ASP A 66 -2.29 -8.37 -4.16
CA ASP A 66 -3.26 -7.89 -5.15
C ASP A 66 -4.16 -6.81 -4.53
N PRO A 67 -4.24 -5.60 -5.13
CA PRO A 67 -4.91 -4.47 -4.50
C PRO A 67 -6.42 -4.70 -4.41
N TRP A 68 -7.03 -5.40 -5.37
CA TRP A 68 -8.48 -5.64 -5.37
C TRP A 68 -8.89 -6.62 -4.29
N VAL A 69 -8.16 -7.73 -4.16
CA VAL A 69 -8.39 -8.72 -3.08
C VAL A 69 -8.13 -8.07 -1.72
N THR A 70 -7.06 -7.30 -1.60
CA THR A 70 -6.67 -6.64 -0.35
C THR A 70 -7.72 -5.61 0.08
N LEU A 71 -8.12 -4.70 -0.82
CA LEU A 71 -9.13 -3.69 -0.53
C LEU A 71 -10.50 -4.33 -0.27
N ALA A 72 -10.88 -5.39 -0.99
CA ALA A 72 -12.12 -6.12 -0.72
C ALA A 72 -12.13 -6.73 0.69
N ALA A 73 -11.02 -7.33 1.12
CA ALA A 73 -10.89 -7.89 2.47
C ALA A 73 -10.96 -6.80 3.55
N MET A 74 -10.29 -5.65 3.34
CA MET A 74 -10.39 -4.49 4.23
C MET A 74 -11.82 -3.94 4.28
N GLY A 75 -12.47 -3.80 3.12
CA GLY A 75 -13.85 -3.34 3.01
C GLY A 75 -14.84 -4.23 3.75
N ALA A 76 -14.65 -5.55 3.71
CA ALA A 76 -15.45 -6.49 4.49
C ALA A 76 -15.21 -6.39 6.01
N ALA A 77 -14.06 -5.84 6.42
CA ALA A 77 -13.68 -5.66 7.82
C ALA A 77 -14.05 -4.29 8.40
N THR A 78 -14.50 -3.35 7.57
CA THR A 78 -14.86 -1.95 7.91
C THR A 78 -16.27 -1.60 7.44
N THR A 79 -16.80 -0.42 7.79
CA THR A 79 -18.19 -0.06 7.47
C THR A 79 -18.36 1.24 6.69
N THR A 80 -17.40 2.15 6.79
CA THR A 80 -17.46 3.53 6.27
C THR A 80 -16.17 4.00 5.60
N LEU A 81 -15.05 3.35 5.90
CA LEU A 81 -13.72 3.64 5.39
C LEU A 81 -13.71 3.59 3.86
N GLN A 82 -13.25 4.67 3.24
CA GLN A 82 -13.09 4.70 1.79
C GLN A 82 -11.87 3.90 1.36
N LEU A 83 -11.97 3.24 0.21
CA LEU A 83 -10.97 2.31 -0.31
C LEU A 83 -10.49 2.81 -1.67
N ALA A 84 -9.18 2.87 -1.88
CA ALA A 84 -8.62 3.27 -3.17
C ALA A 84 -7.24 2.64 -3.41
N THR A 85 -6.87 2.51 -4.69
CA THR A 85 -5.46 2.31 -5.07
C THR A 85 -4.69 3.63 -4.99
N ASN A 86 -3.37 3.56 -4.82
CA ASN A 86 -2.46 4.71 -4.82
C ASN A 86 -1.49 4.58 -6.00
N ILE A 87 -1.68 5.40 -7.04
CA ILE A 87 -0.91 5.42 -8.29
C ILE A 87 -0.50 6.85 -8.67
#